data_AF-A0A8C2PJG6-F1
#
_entry.id   AF-A0A8C2PJG6-F1
#
_cell.length_a   1.000
_cell.length_b   1.000
_cell.length_c   1.000
_cell.angle_alpha   90.00
_cell.angle_beta   90.00
_cell.angle_gamma   90.00
#
_symmetry.space_group_name_H-M   'P 1'
#
loop_
_entity.id
_entity.type
_entity.pdbx_description
1 polymer ?
#
loop_
_entity_poly.entity_id
_entity_poly.type
_entity_poly.pdbx_seq_one_letter_code
_entity_poly.pdbx_strand_id
1 'polypeptide(L)'
;MAFLVAGTLQVASQMADARESLGRKGKYSVKGPRVALALCSPEVSASTVALLEGVFQTLGFESCRRQKASVQVFSRIAEESAGAAYCPVLRSSLRGALCLGKVEPWGPEPEPGPSTQYDLSGARAALLLAVTQDRPGAQHDVEALGSLCQALGFETTLRTDPTAQAFQEEMAQFRKRLDAHRGPVSCALVALMAHGGPQGQLLGADGQEGQLEMLVQELSHCRALRGHPKIFLLQACRGGHRDAGVEPAAFPWFRRWLRAPPATPSQADVLHICTDVQGSSSRGPTPGSPNHADVLMVYAAAEGCVAYRDEKGSDFIQMLVEVLGADPKADLLEQVTEVNRQVCELDMLGPDCDERCKACLEIRSSLRRRLCLQRCNTGGLAGME
;
A
#
# COMPACT_ATOMS: atom_id res chain seq x y z
N MET A 1 2.00 -18.75 -11.39
CA MET A 1 1.33 -17.63 -10.67
C MET A 1 0.31 -18.23 -9.72
N ALA A 2 0.38 -17.93 -8.41
CA ALA A 2 -0.63 -18.34 -7.43
C ALA A 2 -1.47 -17.10 -7.08
N PHE A 3 -2.74 -17.09 -7.43
CA PHE A 3 -3.67 -16.05 -7.01
C PHE A 3 -4.33 -16.49 -5.71
N LEU A 4 -4.19 -15.69 -4.64
CA LEU A 4 -5.19 -15.67 -3.59
C LEU A 4 -6.30 -14.72 -4.04
N VAL A 5 -7.41 -15.26 -4.55
CA VAL A 5 -8.66 -14.49 -4.61
C VAL A 5 -9.39 -14.75 -3.30
N ALA A 6 -9.26 -13.83 -2.34
CA ALA A 6 -10.17 -13.78 -1.20
C ALA A 6 -11.53 -13.25 -1.70
N GLY A 7 -12.21 -14.07 -2.49
CA GLY A 7 -13.56 -13.80 -2.97
C GLY A 7 -14.53 -13.88 -1.80
N THR A 8 -15.29 -12.80 -1.62
CA THR A 8 -16.46 -12.63 -0.73
C THR A 8 -16.23 -12.29 0.75
N LEU A 9 -15.41 -11.26 1.04
CA LEU A 9 -15.69 -10.41 2.21
C LEU A 9 -17.06 -9.70 2.09
N GLN A 10 -17.58 -9.57 0.87
CA GLN A 10 -18.90 -9.01 0.58
C GLN A 10 -20.06 -9.82 1.18
N VAL A 11 -19.91 -11.14 1.41
CA VAL A 11 -20.94 -11.97 2.07
C VAL A 11 -20.76 -11.96 3.60
N ALA A 12 -19.53 -11.85 4.09
CA ALA A 12 -19.27 -11.72 5.53
C ALA A 12 -19.68 -10.34 6.08
N SER A 13 -19.57 -9.25 5.29
CA SER A 13 -20.13 -7.94 5.67
C SER A 13 -21.67 -7.97 5.69
N GLN A 14 -22.29 -8.68 4.74
CA GLN A 14 -23.75 -8.82 4.66
C GLN A 14 -24.40 -9.51 5.87
N MET A 15 -23.63 -10.28 6.67
CA MET A 15 -24.15 -10.87 7.92
C MET A 15 -23.75 -10.10 9.19
N ALA A 16 -22.75 -9.22 9.13
CA ALA A 16 -22.28 -8.45 10.29
C ALA A 16 -22.98 -7.09 10.46
N ASP A 17 -23.66 -6.60 9.42
CA ASP A 17 -24.25 -5.25 9.38
C ASP A 17 -25.60 -5.09 10.10
N ALA A 18 -25.97 -6.05 10.95
CA ALA A 18 -27.04 -5.85 11.91
C ALA A 18 -26.45 -5.62 13.31
N ARG A 19 -26.06 -4.36 13.56
CA ARG A 19 -26.25 -3.66 14.86
C ARG A 19 -25.11 -3.56 15.89
N GLU A 20 -23.87 -3.96 15.61
CA GLU A 20 -22.79 -3.79 16.60
C GLU A 20 -21.44 -3.39 15.98
N SER A 21 -21.12 -2.08 16.02
CA SER A 21 -19.78 -1.51 16.28
C SER A 21 -19.61 -0.13 15.64
N LEU A 22 -20.46 0.83 16.02
CA LEU A 22 -20.05 2.23 16.05
C LEU A 22 -19.11 2.40 17.25
N GLY A 23 -17.84 2.05 17.05
CA GLY A 23 -16.81 2.09 18.07
C GLY A 23 -15.42 1.97 17.45
N ARG A 24 -14.85 3.13 17.06
CA ARG A 24 -13.44 3.45 16.76
C ARG A 24 -12.48 2.27 16.46
N LYS A 25 -11.93 2.29 15.23
CA LYS A 25 -10.98 1.37 14.58
C LYS A 25 -11.65 0.16 13.91
N GLY A 26 -12.02 0.33 12.63
CA GLY A 26 -12.62 -0.71 11.78
C GLY A 26 -11.77 -1.99 11.75
N LYS A 27 -12.26 -3.04 12.43
CA LYS A 27 -11.69 -4.39 12.40
C LYS A 27 -12.67 -5.29 11.65
N TYR A 28 -12.20 -6.04 10.66
CA TYR A 28 -13.05 -7.00 9.97
C TYR A 28 -13.30 -8.23 10.85
N SER A 29 -14.57 -8.56 11.09
CA SER A 29 -14.97 -9.78 11.80
C SER A 29 -15.16 -10.93 10.80
N VAL A 30 -14.23 -11.87 10.79
CA VAL A 30 -14.26 -13.08 9.93
C VAL A 30 -14.99 -14.26 10.59
N LYS A 31 -16.14 -14.00 11.23
CA LYS A 31 -16.96 -15.02 11.94
C LYS A 31 -17.82 -15.90 10.99
N GLY A 32 -17.90 -15.56 9.70
CA GLY A 32 -18.60 -16.34 8.66
C GLY A 32 -17.72 -17.40 7.97
N PRO A 33 -18.29 -18.18 7.03
CA PRO A 33 -17.56 -19.19 6.27
C PRO A 33 -16.41 -18.57 5.47
N ARG A 34 -15.27 -19.26 5.43
CA ARG A 34 -14.03 -18.78 4.81
C ARG A 34 -13.72 -19.63 3.59
N VAL A 35 -13.82 -19.02 2.42
CA VAL A 35 -13.52 -19.67 1.14
C VAL A 35 -12.25 -19.04 0.55
N ALA A 36 -11.26 -19.86 0.24
CA ALA A 36 -10.07 -19.45 -0.49
C ALA A 36 -10.07 -20.16 -1.84
N LEU A 37 -9.77 -19.42 -2.91
CA LEU A 37 -9.53 -19.96 -4.22
C LEU A 37 -8.05 -19.76 -4.55
N ALA A 38 -7.29 -20.85 -4.65
CA ALA A 38 -5.96 -20.86 -5.23
C ALA A 38 -6.04 -21.17 -6.72
N LEU A 39 -5.61 -20.22 -7.55
CA LEU A 39 -5.41 -20.45 -8.98
C LEU A 39 -3.91 -20.56 -9.22
N CYS A 40 -3.43 -21.74 -9.61
CA CYS A 40 -2.01 -22.01 -9.88
C CYS A 40 -1.80 -22.30 -11.37
N SER A 41 -0.77 -21.70 -11.98
CA SER A 41 -0.33 -22.08 -13.32
C SER A 41 0.46 -23.40 -13.29
N PRO A 42 0.49 -24.20 -14.39
CA PRO A 42 1.13 -25.52 -14.41
C PRO A 42 2.63 -25.50 -14.07
N GLU A 43 3.29 -24.35 -14.22
CA GLU A 43 4.72 -24.16 -13.96
C GLU A 43 5.05 -23.94 -12.48
N VAL A 44 4.05 -23.73 -11.61
CA VAL A 44 4.25 -23.56 -10.17
C VAL A 44 4.58 -24.92 -9.54
N SER A 45 5.70 -25.01 -8.82
CA SER A 45 6.11 -26.25 -8.17
C SER A 45 5.06 -26.70 -7.13
N ALA A 46 4.85 -28.02 -7.04
CA ALA A 46 3.97 -28.61 -6.03
C ALA A 46 4.32 -28.18 -4.59
N SER A 47 5.60 -27.91 -4.31
CA SER A 47 6.06 -27.37 -3.03
C SER A 47 5.53 -25.96 -2.74
N THR A 48 5.46 -25.10 -3.75
CA THR A 48 4.93 -23.73 -3.62
C THR A 48 3.42 -23.75 -3.42
N VAL A 49 2.72 -24.63 -4.14
CA VAL A 49 1.27 -24.85 -3.94
C VAL A 49 1.00 -25.38 -2.52
N ALA A 50 1.78 -26.36 -2.05
CA ALA A 50 1.64 -26.89 -0.69
C ALA A 50 1.94 -25.86 0.40
N LEU A 51 2.91 -24.95 0.17
CA LEU A 51 3.16 -23.81 1.07
C LEU A 51 1.96 -22.87 1.13
N LEU A 52 1.39 -22.52 -0.02
CA LEU A 52 0.21 -21.66 -0.12
C LEU A 52 -1.02 -22.29 0.56
N GLU A 53 -1.25 -23.59 0.34
CA GLU A 53 -2.28 -24.36 1.03
C GLU A 53 -2.03 -24.42 2.55
N GLY A 54 -0.79 -24.60 2.99
CA GLY A 54 -0.40 -24.53 4.40
C GLY A 54 -0.70 -23.17 5.03
N VAL A 55 -0.49 -22.08 4.29
CA VAL A 55 -0.92 -20.74 4.71
C VAL A 55 -2.44 -20.69 4.85
N PHE A 56 -3.22 -21.20 3.91
CA PHE A 56 -4.70 -21.19 4.02
C PHE A 56 -5.22 -21.99 5.22
N GLN A 57 -4.58 -23.12 5.51
CA GLN A 57 -4.90 -23.95 6.67
C GLN A 57 -4.60 -23.22 7.98
N THR A 58 -3.44 -22.56 8.05
CA THR A 58 -3.03 -21.72 9.19
C THR A 58 -4.00 -20.56 9.39
N LEU A 59 -4.51 -19.99 8.29
CA LEU A 59 -5.48 -18.89 8.30
C LEU A 59 -6.95 -19.34 8.46
N GLY A 60 -7.23 -20.65 8.55
CA GLY A 60 -8.52 -21.22 8.94
C GLY A 60 -9.61 -21.24 7.87
N PHE A 61 -9.25 -21.37 6.58
CA PHE A 61 -10.22 -21.58 5.49
C PHE A 61 -10.86 -22.99 5.55
N GLU A 62 -12.14 -23.13 5.16
CA GLU A 62 -12.98 -24.31 5.48
C GLU A 62 -12.55 -25.63 4.80
N SER A 63 -11.60 -25.59 3.86
CA SER A 63 -10.92 -26.78 3.31
C SER A 63 -9.45 -26.91 3.77
N CYS A 64 -9.18 -26.87 5.07
CA CYS A 64 -8.42 -27.88 5.84
C CYS A 64 -8.19 -27.40 7.29
N ARG A 65 -8.25 -28.34 8.25
CA ARG A 65 -8.50 -28.07 9.67
C ARG A 65 -7.30 -27.53 10.48
N ARG A 66 -7.56 -26.40 11.17
CA ARG A 66 -7.17 -25.88 12.52
C ARG A 66 -5.67 -25.66 12.87
N GLN A 67 -5.21 -24.39 12.93
CA GLN A 67 -4.89 -23.60 14.17
C GLN A 67 -4.18 -22.23 13.92
N LYS A 68 -4.60 -21.21 14.72
CA LYS A 68 -4.06 -19.87 15.16
C LYS A 68 -2.92 -19.11 14.41
N ALA A 69 -3.12 -17.80 14.10
CA ALA A 69 -2.12 -16.72 14.24
C ALA A 69 -2.69 -15.26 14.11
N SER A 70 -2.01 -14.25 14.66
CA SER A 70 -2.34 -12.80 14.64
C SER A 70 -1.45 -12.00 13.66
N VAL A 71 -1.64 -10.67 13.55
CA VAL A 71 -1.10 -9.71 12.55
C VAL A 71 0.44 -9.70 12.32
N GLN A 72 1.21 -10.52 13.04
CA GLN A 72 2.62 -10.83 12.74
C GLN A 72 2.82 -11.86 11.60
N VAL A 73 1.75 -12.34 10.96
CA VAL A 73 1.84 -13.43 9.97
C VAL A 73 2.65 -13.08 8.73
N PHE A 74 2.65 -11.83 8.26
CA PHE A 74 3.38 -11.47 7.03
C PHE A 74 4.87 -11.24 7.22
N SER A 75 5.28 -10.59 8.31
CA SER A 75 6.71 -10.44 8.64
C SER A 75 7.35 -11.82 8.84
N ARG A 76 6.65 -12.74 9.49
CA ARG A 76 7.11 -14.12 9.69
C ARG A 76 7.20 -14.92 8.38
N ILE A 77 6.20 -14.84 7.49
CA ILE A 77 6.24 -15.50 6.17
C ILE A 77 7.40 -14.97 5.31
N ALA A 78 7.63 -13.65 5.32
CA ALA A 78 8.71 -13.05 4.55
C ALA A 78 10.10 -13.31 5.16
N GLU A 79 10.20 -13.43 6.49
CA GLU A 79 11.42 -13.83 7.21
C GLU A 79 11.74 -15.32 7.03
N GLU A 80 10.74 -16.21 7.07
CA GLU A 80 10.91 -17.65 6.80
C GLU A 80 11.24 -17.94 5.33
N SER A 81 10.87 -17.03 4.43
CA SER A 81 11.24 -17.07 3.01
C SER A 81 12.64 -16.50 2.72
N ALA A 82 13.41 -16.07 3.74
CA ALA A 82 14.73 -15.45 3.57
C ALA A 82 15.83 -16.37 2.98
N GLY A 83 15.48 -17.56 2.51
CA GLY A 83 16.33 -18.44 1.69
C GLY A 83 15.73 -18.84 0.33
N ALA A 84 14.52 -18.40 -0.02
CA ALA A 84 13.86 -18.72 -1.28
C ALA A 84 13.96 -17.56 -2.29
N ALA A 85 14.03 -17.88 -3.59
CA ALA A 85 14.09 -16.90 -4.69
C ALA A 85 12.79 -16.08 -4.89
N TYR A 86 11.85 -16.12 -3.93
CA TYR A 86 10.49 -15.60 -4.06
C TYR A 86 10.16 -14.70 -2.87
N CYS A 87 9.86 -13.43 -3.14
CA CYS A 87 9.36 -12.48 -2.14
C CYS A 87 7.84 -12.33 -2.31
N PRO A 88 7.01 -12.66 -1.31
CA PRO A 88 5.57 -12.47 -1.42
C PRO A 88 5.24 -10.98 -1.42
N VAL A 89 4.33 -10.59 -2.31
CA VAL A 89 3.79 -9.23 -2.42
C VAL A 89 2.32 -9.27 -2.00
N LEU A 90 2.01 -8.49 -0.97
CA LEU A 90 0.65 -8.18 -0.57
C LEU A 90 0.08 -7.15 -1.53
N ARG A 91 -1.11 -7.37 -2.10
CA ARG A 91 -1.90 -6.36 -2.80
C ARG A 91 -3.24 -6.22 -2.09
N SER A 92 -3.55 -5.05 -1.59
CA SER A 92 -4.68 -4.82 -0.69
C SER A 92 -5.42 -3.52 -0.99
N SER A 93 -6.74 -3.55 -0.81
CA SER A 93 -7.63 -2.40 -0.75
C SER A 93 -8.47 -2.42 0.53
N LEU A 94 -7.93 -3.04 1.59
CA LEU A 94 -8.61 -3.12 2.89
C LEU A 94 -8.73 -1.73 3.52
N ARG A 95 -9.83 -1.53 4.24
CA ARG A 95 -10.19 -0.31 4.97
C ARG A 95 -10.05 -0.49 6.49
N GLY A 96 -9.31 -1.52 6.92
CA GLY A 96 -9.19 -1.92 8.31
C GLY A 96 -8.32 -3.15 8.51
N ALA A 97 -8.03 -3.47 9.77
CA ALA A 97 -7.22 -4.62 10.11
C ALA A 97 -8.01 -5.93 9.86
N LEU A 98 -7.43 -6.83 9.07
CA LEU A 98 -7.95 -8.17 8.87
C LEU A 98 -7.42 -9.10 9.97
N CYS A 99 -8.26 -9.37 10.98
CA CYS A 99 -7.89 -10.24 12.09
C CYS A 99 -8.28 -11.70 11.80
N LEU A 100 -7.32 -12.52 11.39
CA LEU A 100 -7.53 -13.94 11.12
C LEU A 100 -7.45 -14.78 12.42
N GLY A 101 -8.21 -14.43 13.47
CA GLY A 101 -8.16 -15.12 14.77
C GLY A 101 -9.29 -14.79 15.77
N LYS A 102 -9.42 -15.59 16.85
CA LYS A 102 -10.42 -15.45 17.95
C LYS A 102 -9.80 -14.99 19.30
N VAL A 103 -8.72 -14.21 19.32
CA VAL A 103 -8.09 -13.76 20.57
C VAL A 103 -8.30 -12.26 20.77
N GLU A 104 -8.76 -11.88 21.95
CA GLU A 104 -8.86 -10.49 22.43
C GLU A 104 -7.47 -9.81 22.46
N PRO A 105 -7.37 -8.48 22.24
CA PRO A 105 -6.10 -7.79 21.94
C PRO A 105 -5.07 -7.71 23.08
N TRP A 106 -5.35 -8.26 24.27
CA TRP A 106 -4.64 -7.94 25.51
C TRP A 106 -3.67 -9.04 26.00
N GLY A 107 -3.00 -9.74 25.08
CA GLY A 107 -1.94 -10.70 25.44
C GLY A 107 -0.55 -10.06 25.39
N PRO A 108 0.39 -10.42 26.30
CA PRO A 108 1.76 -9.93 26.24
C PRO A 108 2.44 -10.33 24.92
N GLU A 109 3.21 -9.40 24.34
CA GLU A 109 3.91 -9.61 23.07
C GLU A 109 4.87 -10.81 23.13
N PRO A 110 5.01 -11.56 22.03
CA PRO A 110 5.97 -12.65 21.95
C PRO A 110 7.42 -12.13 22.02
N GLU A 111 8.29 -12.93 22.64
CA GLU A 111 9.72 -12.68 22.88
C GLU A 111 10.51 -12.13 21.67
N PRO A 112 11.49 -11.22 21.89
CA PRO A 112 12.17 -10.48 20.84
C PRO A 112 13.12 -11.36 20.00
N GLY A 113 12.70 -11.70 18.79
CA GLY A 113 13.58 -12.14 17.70
C GLY A 113 14.33 -10.97 17.02
N PRO A 114 15.02 -11.18 15.88
CA PRO A 114 15.64 -10.09 15.10
C PRO A 114 14.65 -8.94 14.88
N SER A 115 15.13 -7.69 14.88
CA SER A 115 14.30 -6.49 15.10
C SER A 115 12.99 -6.52 14.29
N THR A 116 11.86 -6.55 14.99
CA THR A 116 10.51 -6.57 14.40
C THR A 116 10.16 -5.29 13.62
N GLN A 117 11.05 -4.29 13.67
CA GLN A 117 10.93 -2.97 13.09
C GLN A 117 12.18 -2.60 12.26
N TYR A 118 12.00 -1.80 11.20
CA TYR A 118 13.11 -1.20 10.46
C TYR A 118 13.84 -0.15 11.31
N ASP A 119 15.17 -0.17 11.28
CA ASP A 119 16.00 0.89 11.85
C ASP A 119 16.00 2.11 10.92
N LEU A 120 15.40 3.21 11.39
CA LEU A 120 15.32 4.48 10.69
C LEU A 120 16.25 5.57 11.25
N SER A 121 17.36 5.17 11.89
CA SER A 121 18.36 6.09 12.46
C SER A 121 19.25 6.76 11.40
N GLY A 122 19.44 6.13 10.24
CA GLY A 122 20.20 6.67 9.10
C GLY A 122 19.48 7.77 8.31
N ALA A 123 20.16 8.31 7.31
CA ALA A 123 19.63 9.34 6.41
C ALA A 123 18.36 8.86 5.68
N ARG A 124 17.44 9.79 5.48
CA ARG A 124 16.16 9.55 4.80
C ARG A 124 16.09 10.49 3.62
N ALA A 125 15.76 9.98 2.45
CA ALA A 125 15.76 10.78 1.23
C ALA A 125 14.42 10.65 0.50
N ALA A 126 13.91 11.77 0.00
CA ALA A 126 12.66 11.82 -0.75
C ALA A 126 12.90 12.39 -2.15
N LEU A 127 12.21 11.81 -3.14
CA LEU A 127 12.15 12.32 -4.51
C LEU A 127 10.69 12.55 -4.88
N LEU A 128 10.30 13.80 -5.16
CA LEU A 128 8.99 14.18 -5.64
C LEU A 128 9.08 14.52 -7.12
N LEU A 129 8.44 13.72 -7.98
CA LEU A 129 8.34 13.97 -9.41
C LEU A 129 6.87 14.29 -9.72
N ALA A 130 6.60 15.57 -10.02
CA ALA A 130 5.25 16.10 -10.07
C ALA A 130 4.98 16.81 -11.39
N VAL A 131 4.10 16.27 -12.22
CA VAL A 131 3.52 17.02 -13.34
C VAL A 131 2.42 17.90 -12.78
N THR A 132 2.49 19.20 -12.99
CA THR A 132 1.57 20.22 -12.46
C THR A 132 0.79 20.94 -13.57
N GLN A 133 1.32 20.93 -14.80
CA GLN A 133 0.62 21.41 -15.99
C GLN A 133 -0.72 20.70 -16.17
N ASP A 134 -1.77 21.48 -16.45
CA ASP A 134 -3.16 21.01 -16.64
C ASP A 134 -3.71 20.13 -15.50
N ARG A 135 -3.16 20.32 -14.29
CA ARG A 135 -3.52 19.58 -13.08
C ARG A 135 -3.83 20.56 -11.94
N PRO A 136 -4.98 21.26 -11.96
CA PRO A 136 -5.37 22.15 -10.87
C PRO A 136 -5.35 21.40 -9.53
N GLY A 137 -4.89 22.07 -8.48
CA GLY A 137 -4.65 21.50 -7.15
C GLY A 137 -3.37 20.67 -7.00
N ALA A 138 -2.66 20.29 -8.08
CA ALA A 138 -1.43 19.49 -7.95
C ALA A 138 -0.32 20.21 -7.18
N GLN A 139 -0.30 21.55 -7.23
CA GLN A 139 0.64 22.36 -6.46
C GLN A 139 0.40 22.21 -4.95
N HIS A 140 -0.86 22.10 -4.51
CA HIS A 140 -1.18 21.83 -3.10
C HIS A 140 -0.72 20.44 -2.65
N ASP A 141 -0.77 19.44 -3.53
CA ASP A 141 -0.22 18.11 -3.23
C ASP A 141 1.31 18.16 -3.07
N VAL A 142 2.01 18.92 -3.92
CA VAL A 142 3.46 19.14 -3.82
C VAL A 142 3.82 19.81 -2.49
N GLU A 143 3.10 20.85 -2.11
CA GLU A 143 3.33 21.58 -0.85
C GLU A 143 3.04 20.72 0.38
N ALA A 144 1.94 19.97 0.36
CA ALA A 144 1.54 19.09 1.45
C ALA A 144 2.56 17.95 1.66
N LEU A 145 2.97 17.26 0.59
CA LEU A 145 4.01 16.21 0.67
C LEU A 145 5.38 16.78 1.04
N GLY A 146 5.75 17.95 0.52
CA GLY A 146 7.01 18.61 0.87
C GLY A 146 7.07 18.91 2.37
N SER A 147 5.99 19.45 2.92
CA SER A 147 5.85 19.74 4.35
C SER A 147 5.91 18.47 5.21
N LEU A 148 5.21 17.41 4.79
CA LEU A 148 5.25 16.11 5.45
C LEU A 148 6.66 15.50 5.43
N CYS A 149 7.34 15.51 4.28
CA CYS A 149 8.69 14.99 4.14
C CYS A 149 9.67 15.74 5.05
N GLN A 150 9.55 17.07 5.12
CA GLN A 150 10.33 17.89 6.05
C GLN A 150 10.06 17.51 7.51
N ALA A 151 8.79 17.38 7.91
CA ALA A 151 8.40 17.01 9.27
C ALA A 151 8.91 15.62 9.67
N LEU A 152 8.96 14.67 8.72
CA LEU A 152 9.49 13.32 8.91
C LEU A 152 11.03 13.24 8.73
N GLY A 153 11.69 14.37 8.44
CA GLY A 153 13.14 14.49 8.36
C GLY A 153 13.76 13.84 7.12
N PHE A 154 13.04 13.86 5.99
CA PHE A 154 13.57 13.48 4.68
C PHE A 154 14.30 14.65 4.01
N GLU A 155 15.46 14.38 3.45
CA GLU A 155 16.10 15.27 2.47
C GLU A 155 15.37 15.15 1.13
N THR A 156 14.63 16.19 0.75
CA THR A 156 13.67 16.13 -0.36
C THR A 156 14.22 16.79 -1.62
N THR A 157 14.15 16.08 -2.75
CA THR A 157 14.37 16.63 -4.10
C THR A 157 13.05 16.71 -4.82
N LEU A 158 12.67 17.90 -5.31
CA LEU A 158 11.47 18.10 -6.12
C LEU A 158 11.85 18.37 -7.57
N ARG A 159 11.12 17.74 -8.50
CA ARG A 159 11.14 18.05 -9.93
C ARG A 159 9.72 18.24 -10.43
N THR A 160 9.46 19.41 -10.98
CA THR A 160 8.17 19.79 -11.56
C THR A 160 8.19 19.58 -13.07
N ASP A 161 7.07 19.10 -13.60
CA ASP A 161 6.82 18.82 -15.02
C ASP A 161 7.91 17.99 -15.73
N PRO A 162 8.38 16.87 -15.13
CA PRO A 162 9.32 15.99 -15.82
C PRO A 162 8.66 15.34 -17.05
N THR A 163 9.44 15.23 -18.13
CA THR A 163 9.09 14.38 -19.28
C THR A 163 9.17 12.89 -18.90
N ALA A 164 8.64 12.01 -19.75
CA ALA A 164 8.75 10.56 -19.54
C ALA A 164 10.21 10.10 -19.41
N GLN A 165 11.10 10.67 -20.22
CA GLN A 165 12.55 10.42 -20.14
C GLN A 165 13.14 10.97 -18.82
N ALA A 166 12.75 12.18 -18.42
CA ALA A 166 13.23 12.79 -17.19
C ALA A 166 12.86 12.00 -15.93
N PHE A 167 11.71 11.29 -15.92
CA PHE A 167 11.40 10.37 -14.81
C PHE A 167 12.52 9.34 -14.58
N GLN A 168 13.02 8.72 -15.66
CA GLN A 168 14.08 7.71 -15.58
C GLN A 168 15.42 8.35 -15.18
N GLU A 169 15.76 9.49 -15.77
CA GLU A 169 17.01 10.19 -15.49
C GLU A 169 17.09 10.66 -14.03
N GLU A 170 16.00 11.24 -13.50
CA GLU A 170 15.93 11.70 -12.11
C GLU A 170 15.96 10.54 -11.12
N MET A 171 15.31 9.41 -11.44
CA MET A 171 15.41 8.19 -10.63
C MET A 171 16.83 7.63 -10.60
N ALA A 172 17.51 7.58 -11.76
CA ALA A 172 18.90 7.13 -11.85
C ALA A 172 19.85 8.06 -11.09
N GLN A 173 19.65 9.37 -11.18
CA GLN A 173 20.40 10.36 -10.40
C GLN A 173 20.13 10.23 -8.90
N PHE A 174 18.89 10.00 -8.50
CA PHE A 174 18.51 9.77 -7.11
C PHE A 174 19.20 8.53 -6.55
N ARG A 175 19.14 7.38 -7.25
CA ARG A 175 19.90 6.18 -6.89
C ARG A 175 21.39 6.46 -6.72
N LYS A 176 22.01 7.14 -7.69
CA LYS A 176 23.45 7.48 -7.64
C LYS A 176 23.80 8.31 -6.40
N ARG A 177 22.95 9.28 -6.04
CA ARG A 177 23.14 10.11 -4.84
C ARG A 177 23.04 9.29 -3.56
N LEU A 178 22.09 8.37 -3.47
CA LEU A 178 21.96 7.47 -2.31
C LEU A 178 23.17 6.54 -2.17
N ASP A 179 23.61 5.93 -3.27
CA ASP A 179 24.78 5.05 -3.28
C ASP A 179 26.10 5.79 -2.98
N ALA A 180 26.16 7.10 -3.26
CA ALA A 180 27.30 7.95 -2.96
C ALA A 180 27.21 8.61 -1.57
N HIS A 181 26.11 8.42 -0.83
CA HIS A 181 25.93 9.00 0.48
C HIS A 181 26.97 8.45 1.46
N ARG A 182 27.63 9.33 2.22
CA ARG A 182 28.76 8.95 3.08
C ARG A 182 28.34 8.17 4.34
N GLY A 183 27.08 8.33 4.77
CA GLY A 183 26.51 7.68 5.95
C GLY A 183 25.50 6.57 5.61
N PRO A 184 24.94 5.88 6.62
CA PRO A 184 23.88 4.92 6.41
C PRO A 184 22.61 5.61 5.88
N VAL A 185 21.97 5.03 4.87
CA VAL A 185 20.64 5.42 4.39
C VAL A 185 19.63 4.42 4.95
N SER A 186 18.58 4.92 5.58
CA SER A 186 17.64 4.06 6.32
C SER A 186 16.32 3.82 5.61
N CYS A 187 15.89 4.72 4.72
CA CYS A 187 14.77 4.54 3.80
C CYS A 187 14.79 5.58 2.67
N ALA A 188 14.01 5.31 1.63
CA ALA A 188 13.72 6.28 0.57
C ALA A 188 12.21 6.37 0.30
N LEU A 189 11.74 7.58 -0.01
CA LEU A 189 10.39 7.86 -0.45
C LEU A 189 10.41 8.45 -1.86
N VAL A 190 9.55 7.97 -2.74
CA VAL A 190 9.36 8.51 -4.08
C VAL A 190 7.87 8.83 -4.25
N ALA A 191 7.54 10.07 -4.55
CA ALA A 191 6.18 10.44 -4.97
C ALA A 191 6.15 10.70 -6.47
N LEU A 192 5.29 9.98 -7.18
CA LEU A 192 5.03 10.13 -8.60
C LEU A 192 3.62 10.70 -8.75
N MET A 193 3.52 11.99 -9.07
CA MET A 193 2.24 12.69 -9.18
C MET A 193 2.07 13.19 -10.61
N ALA A 194 1.35 12.44 -11.43
CA ALA A 194 1.23 12.75 -12.86
C ALA A 194 -0.14 12.37 -13.44
N HIS A 195 -0.33 12.60 -14.74
CA HIS A 195 -1.49 12.04 -15.43
C HIS A 195 -1.34 10.52 -15.57
N GLY A 196 -2.49 9.86 -15.72
CA GLY A 196 -2.58 8.45 -16.03
C GLY A 196 -3.05 8.24 -17.45
N GLY A 197 -2.43 7.33 -18.18
CA GLY A 197 -2.90 6.88 -19.49
C GLY A 197 -4.13 5.97 -19.39
N PRO A 198 -4.77 5.64 -20.52
CA PRO A 198 -5.97 4.82 -20.56
C PRO A 198 -5.82 3.41 -19.96
N GLN A 199 -4.59 2.89 -19.93
CA GLN A 199 -4.24 1.58 -19.36
C GLN A 199 -3.51 1.72 -18.02
N GLY A 200 -3.50 2.93 -17.45
CA GLY A 200 -2.87 3.26 -16.18
C GLY A 200 -1.37 3.50 -16.23
N GLN A 201 -0.85 3.86 -17.41
CA GLN A 201 0.53 4.30 -17.58
C GLN A 201 0.77 5.64 -16.88
N LEU A 202 1.96 5.86 -16.33
CA LEU A 202 2.34 7.17 -15.81
C LEU A 202 2.71 8.08 -16.99
N LEU A 203 2.11 9.26 -17.14
CA LEU A 203 2.42 10.15 -18.25
C LEU A 203 3.32 11.31 -17.80
N GLY A 204 4.38 11.59 -18.56
CA GLY A 204 5.22 12.78 -18.38
C GLY A 204 4.53 14.05 -18.87
N ALA A 205 5.16 15.20 -18.62
CA ALA A 205 4.67 16.50 -19.12
C ALA A 205 4.65 16.60 -20.66
N ASP A 206 5.42 15.74 -21.34
CA ASP A 206 5.41 15.55 -22.79
C ASP A 206 4.28 14.63 -23.29
N GLY A 207 3.41 14.16 -22.39
CA GLY A 207 2.32 13.22 -22.68
C GLY A 207 2.80 11.81 -23.02
N GLN A 208 4.10 11.54 -22.93
CA GLN A 208 4.69 10.23 -23.22
C GLN A 208 4.62 9.31 -21.99
N GLU A 209 4.66 8.01 -22.24
CA GLU A 209 4.56 6.99 -21.20
C GLU A 209 5.88 6.80 -20.43
N GLY A 210 5.84 7.06 -19.13
CA GLY A 210 6.86 6.66 -18.17
C GLY A 210 6.64 5.21 -17.72
N GLN A 211 7.71 4.42 -17.76
CA GLN A 211 7.69 3.02 -17.34
C GLN A 211 7.88 2.91 -15.82
N LEU A 212 6.78 2.79 -15.08
CA LEU A 212 6.79 2.72 -13.62
C LEU A 212 7.64 1.55 -13.12
N GLU A 213 7.53 0.38 -13.74
CA GLU A 213 8.27 -0.82 -13.38
C GLU A 213 9.77 -0.58 -13.46
N MET A 214 10.23 0.17 -14.47
CA MET A 214 11.64 0.55 -14.61
C MET A 214 12.10 1.51 -13.51
N LEU A 215 11.23 2.43 -13.05
CA LEU A 215 11.55 3.33 -11.94
C LEU A 215 11.73 2.56 -10.63
N VAL A 216 10.80 1.63 -10.35
CA VAL A 216 10.87 0.76 -9.16
C VAL A 216 12.09 -0.16 -9.25
N GLN A 217 12.36 -0.71 -10.43
CA GLN A 217 13.53 -1.55 -10.68
C GLN A 217 14.83 -0.75 -10.48
N GLU A 218 14.91 0.48 -10.97
CA GLU A 218 16.10 1.32 -10.82
C GLU A 218 16.43 1.55 -9.34
N LEU A 219 15.44 1.91 -8.51
CA LEU A 219 15.65 2.06 -7.07
C LEU A 219 15.93 0.73 -6.36
N SER A 220 15.39 -0.38 -6.86
CA SER A 220 15.65 -1.73 -6.33
C SER A 220 17.10 -2.19 -6.54
N HIS A 221 17.83 -1.57 -7.47
CA HIS A 221 19.27 -1.77 -7.67
C HIS A 221 20.14 -0.87 -6.76
N CYS A 222 19.54 0.03 -5.97
CA CYS A 222 20.28 0.86 -5.02
C CYS A 222 20.92 0.00 -3.93
N ARG A 223 22.24 0.09 -3.79
CA ARG A 223 23.00 -0.69 -2.81
C ARG A 223 22.76 -0.15 -1.41
N ALA A 224 22.66 1.17 -1.25
CA ALA A 224 22.40 1.82 0.02
C ALA A 224 21.03 1.45 0.63
N LEU A 225 20.07 1.02 -0.20
CA LEU A 225 18.71 0.65 0.24
C LEU A 225 18.48 -0.87 0.37
N ARG A 226 19.54 -1.70 0.33
CA ARG A 226 19.37 -3.15 0.52
C ARG A 226 18.93 -3.45 1.95
N GLY A 227 17.76 -4.10 2.10
CA GLY A 227 17.17 -4.37 3.41
C GLY A 227 16.45 -3.17 4.03
N HIS A 228 16.36 -2.05 3.31
CA HIS A 228 15.74 -0.82 3.77
C HIS A 228 14.48 -0.49 2.96
N PRO A 229 13.47 0.16 3.57
CA PRO A 229 12.21 0.46 2.91
C PRO A 229 12.36 1.41 1.72
N LYS A 230 11.66 1.07 0.63
CA LYS A 230 11.50 1.85 -0.59
C LYS A 230 10.01 2.15 -0.74
N ILE A 231 9.61 3.38 -0.46
CA ILE A 231 8.20 3.80 -0.41
C ILE A 231 7.88 4.55 -1.69
N PHE A 232 6.87 4.12 -2.43
CA PHE A 232 6.34 4.79 -3.62
C PHE A 232 4.91 5.25 -3.37
N LEU A 233 4.64 6.52 -3.58
CA LEU A 233 3.31 7.12 -3.56
C LEU A 233 2.95 7.51 -4.99
N LEU A 234 1.83 7.01 -5.52
CA LEU A 234 1.44 7.20 -6.91
C LEU A 234 0.09 7.90 -7.02
N GLN A 235 0.12 9.20 -7.30
CA GLN A 235 -1.06 10.01 -7.62
C GLN A 235 -1.21 10.13 -9.14
N ALA A 236 -1.80 9.11 -9.75
CA ALA A 236 -2.14 9.07 -11.17
C ALA A 236 -3.36 8.18 -11.41
N CYS A 237 -4.14 8.48 -12.45
CA CYS A 237 -5.23 7.60 -12.88
C CYS A 237 -4.67 6.26 -13.35
N ARG A 238 -5.45 5.19 -13.17
CA ARG A 238 -5.08 3.84 -13.60
C ARG A 238 -6.01 3.26 -14.66
N GLY A 239 -6.83 4.14 -15.24
CA GLY A 239 -7.83 3.87 -16.26
C GLY A 239 -8.93 4.93 -16.19
N GLY A 240 -9.97 4.74 -17.00
CA GLY A 240 -11.09 5.68 -17.11
C GLY A 240 -12.31 5.32 -16.26
N HIS A 241 -12.28 4.22 -15.50
CA HIS A 241 -13.45 3.78 -14.76
C HIS A 241 -13.75 4.71 -13.57
N ARG A 242 -14.96 5.27 -13.58
CA ARG A 242 -15.54 6.04 -12.48
C ARG A 242 -16.47 5.10 -11.71
N ASP A 243 -16.07 4.75 -10.50
CA ASP A 243 -16.77 3.77 -9.68
C ASP A 243 -17.99 4.44 -9.00
N ALA A 244 -19.21 4.01 -9.32
CA ALA A 244 -20.43 4.52 -8.68
C ALA A 244 -20.60 4.00 -7.23
N GLY A 245 -19.77 3.05 -6.81
CA GLY A 245 -19.92 2.31 -5.59
C GLY A 245 -20.99 1.22 -5.68
N VAL A 246 -20.92 0.29 -4.75
CA VAL A 246 -21.89 -0.77 -4.55
C VAL A 246 -22.70 -0.43 -3.31
N GLU A 247 -24.01 -0.31 -3.49
CA GLU A 247 -24.91 -0.14 -2.35
C GLU A 247 -25.08 -1.45 -1.57
N PRO A 248 -25.19 -1.39 -0.24
CA PRO A 248 -25.59 -2.54 0.55
C PRO A 248 -26.96 -3.06 0.08
N ALA A 249 -27.07 -4.37 -0.07
CA ALA A 249 -28.35 -5.05 -0.32
C ALA A 249 -29.23 -5.00 0.95
N ALA A 250 -29.80 -3.83 1.25
CA ALA A 250 -30.74 -3.64 2.34
C ALA A 250 -32.18 -3.76 1.85
N PHE A 251 -33.04 -4.42 2.65
CA PHE A 251 -34.47 -4.48 2.38
C PHE A 251 -35.07 -3.06 2.25
N PRO A 252 -36.00 -2.82 1.30
CA PRO A 252 -36.53 -1.48 1.03
C PRO A 252 -37.12 -0.76 2.26
N TRP A 253 -37.72 -1.51 3.18
CA TRP A 253 -38.30 -0.95 4.42
C TRP A 253 -37.24 -0.62 5.48
N PHE A 254 -36.10 -1.34 5.49
CA PHE A 254 -34.95 -1.06 6.37
C PHE A 254 -34.25 0.25 5.99
N ARG A 255 -34.14 0.56 4.69
CA ARG A 255 -33.54 1.80 4.16
C ARG A 255 -34.25 3.08 4.61
N ARG A 256 -35.55 2.99 4.96
CA ARG A 256 -36.37 4.14 5.34
C ARG A 256 -36.19 4.56 6.81
N TRP A 257 -35.61 3.70 7.64
CA TRP A 257 -35.55 3.91 9.09
C TRP A 257 -34.13 4.14 9.62
N LEU A 258 -33.12 3.56 8.97
CA LEU A 258 -31.71 3.83 9.23
C LEU A 258 -31.18 4.49 7.95
N ARG A 259 -30.56 5.68 8.05
CA ARG A 259 -29.81 6.27 6.92
C ARG A 259 -28.99 5.15 6.28
N ALA A 260 -29.28 4.81 5.03
CA ALA A 260 -28.62 3.69 4.36
C ALA A 260 -27.10 3.85 4.48
N PRO A 261 -26.34 2.77 4.72
CA PRO A 261 -24.89 2.89 4.75
C PRO A 261 -24.42 3.46 3.41
N PRO A 262 -23.44 4.37 3.40
CA PRO A 262 -22.92 4.95 2.17
C PRO A 262 -22.42 3.83 1.23
N ALA A 263 -22.55 4.05 -0.07
CA ALA A 263 -22.04 3.12 -1.07
C ALA A 263 -20.54 2.87 -0.83
N THR A 264 -20.11 1.62 -0.99
CA THR A 264 -18.70 1.24 -0.85
C THR A 264 -18.08 1.10 -2.24
N PRO A 265 -16.82 1.52 -2.47
CA PRO A 265 -16.17 1.28 -3.76
C PRO A 265 -16.21 -0.21 -4.15
N SER A 266 -16.42 -0.49 -5.44
CA SER A 266 -16.50 -1.84 -6.02
C SER A 266 -15.23 -2.67 -5.80
N GLN A 267 -14.07 -2.01 -5.76
CA GLN A 267 -12.78 -2.65 -5.54
C GLN A 267 -12.30 -2.58 -4.08
N ALA A 268 -13.14 -2.13 -3.13
CA ALA A 268 -12.79 -2.10 -1.71
C ALA A 268 -12.79 -3.51 -1.10
N ASP A 269 -12.08 -3.65 0.01
CA ASP A 269 -12.06 -4.87 0.83
C ASP A 269 -11.46 -6.10 0.13
N VAL A 270 -10.56 -5.89 -0.83
CA VAL A 270 -9.86 -6.95 -1.57
C VAL A 270 -8.48 -7.19 -0.99
N LEU A 271 -8.09 -8.46 -0.87
CA LEU A 271 -6.75 -8.88 -0.48
C LEU A 271 -6.25 -9.99 -1.40
N HIS A 272 -5.18 -9.69 -2.14
CA HIS A 272 -4.44 -10.64 -2.95
C HIS A 272 -3.04 -10.83 -2.37
N ILE A 273 -2.57 -12.08 -2.34
CA ILE A 273 -1.19 -12.42 -2.01
C ILE A 273 -0.61 -13.07 -3.25
N CYS A 274 0.43 -12.46 -3.81
CA CYS A 274 1.10 -12.94 -5.01
C CYS A 274 2.54 -13.30 -4.66
N THR A 275 3.04 -14.42 -5.19
CA THR A 275 4.48 -14.70 -5.22
C THR A 275 5.01 -14.26 -6.58
N ASP A 276 5.98 -13.35 -6.62
CA ASP A 276 6.57 -12.93 -7.89
C ASP A 276 7.34 -14.10 -8.51
N VAL A 277 6.77 -14.72 -9.55
CA VAL A 277 7.47 -15.75 -10.33
C VAL A 277 8.31 -15.00 -11.35
N GLN A 278 9.60 -14.84 -11.04
CA GLN A 278 10.59 -14.36 -11.99
C GLN A 278 10.37 -15.07 -13.34
N GLY A 279 10.08 -14.28 -14.38
CA GLY A 279 9.87 -14.78 -15.74
C GLY A 279 10.94 -15.81 -16.11
N SER A 280 10.48 -16.96 -16.58
CA SER A 280 11.25 -18.16 -16.85
C SER A 280 12.63 -17.90 -17.47
N SER A 281 13.68 -18.06 -16.65
CA SER A 281 14.97 -18.56 -17.07
C SER A 281 15.47 -19.48 -15.98
N SER A 282 15.75 -20.73 -16.33
CA SER A 282 16.15 -21.84 -15.45
C SER A 282 17.55 -21.69 -14.84
N ARG A 283 17.96 -20.48 -14.49
CA ARG A 283 19.22 -20.17 -13.80
C ARG A 283 18.87 -19.42 -12.52
N GLY A 284 19.40 -19.90 -11.39
CA GLY A 284 19.21 -19.26 -10.08
C GLY A 284 19.55 -17.77 -10.07
N PRO A 285 19.22 -17.05 -8.98
CA PRO A 285 19.36 -15.60 -8.91
C PRO A 285 20.77 -15.17 -9.32
N THR A 286 20.86 -14.44 -10.42
CA THR A 286 22.11 -13.85 -10.89
C THR A 286 22.54 -12.74 -9.92
N PRO A 287 23.85 -12.57 -9.66
CA PRO A 287 24.35 -11.38 -8.96
C PRO A 287 23.94 -10.14 -9.76
N GLY A 288 22.95 -9.39 -9.26
CA GLY A 288 22.38 -8.22 -9.95
C GLY A 288 20.90 -8.32 -10.33
N SER A 289 20.18 -9.38 -9.95
CA SER A 289 18.71 -9.38 -10.07
C SER A 289 18.07 -8.32 -9.15
N PRO A 290 17.05 -7.56 -9.61
CA PRO A 290 16.40 -6.55 -8.81
C PRO A 290 15.73 -7.18 -7.59
N ASN A 291 16.07 -6.68 -6.41
CA ASN A 291 15.45 -7.11 -5.17
C ASN A 291 14.16 -6.30 -4.94
N HIS A 292 13.03 -6.89 -5.30
CA HIS A 292 11.69 -6.33 -5.05
C HIS A 292 11.23 -6.44 -3.59
N ALA A 293 12.08 -6.89 -2.66
CA ALA A 293 11.80 -6.86 -1.23
C ALA A 293 11.90 -5.43 -0.65
N ASP A 294 11.22 -5.24 0.49
CA ASP A 294 11.18 -3.97 1.23
C ASP A 294 10.58 -2.81 0.43
N VAL A 295 9.66 -3.10 -0.49
CA VAL A 295 8.97 -2.09 -1.30
C VAL A 295 7.53 -1.93 -0.81
N LEU A 296 7.11 -0.68 -0.60
CA LEU A 296 5.71 -0.31 -0.41
C LEU A 296 5.30 0.61 -1.56
N MET A 297 4.26 0.26 -2.30
CA MET A 297 3.66 1.12 -3.33
C MET A 297 2.21 1.40 -2.96
N VAL A 298 1.83 2.67 -2.95
CA VAL A 298 0.46 3.10 -2.66
C VAL A 298 -0.06 3.87 -3.86
N TYR A 299 -1.05 3.29 -4.52
CA TYR A 299 -1.71 3.90 -5.68
C TYR A 299 -2.97 4.62 -5.21
N ALA A 300 -3.14 5.86 -5.66
CA ALA A 300 -4.31 6.69 -5.41
C ALA A 300 -5.62 6.13 -5.96
N ALA A 301 -5.52 5.20 -6.91
CA ALA A 301 -6.66 4.53 -7.52
C ALA A 301 -6.40 3.03 -7.64
N ALA A 302 -7.47 2.26 -7.55
CA ALA A 302 -7.48 0.86 -7.88
C ALA A 302 -7.29 0.65 -9.39
N GLU A 303 -6.92 -0.56 -9.80
CA GLU A 303 -6.62 -0.86 -11.21
C GLU A 303 -7.83 -0.58 -12.11
N GLY A 304 -7.62 0.13 -13.23
CA GLY A 304 -8.67 0.56 -14.15
C GLY A 304 -9.43 1.83 -13.72
N CYS A 305 -9.22 2.34 -12.51
CA CYS A 305 -10.02 3.44 -11.94
C CYS A 305 -9.34 4.81 -12.03
N VAL A 306 -10.14 5.86 -11.88
CA VAL A 306 -9.71 7.27 -11.83
C VAL A 306 -9.16 7.62 -10.44
N ALA A 307 -8.09 8.43 -10.40
CA ALA A 307 -7.60 9.08 -9.18
C ALA A 307 -8.13 10.52 -9.12
N TYR A 308 -8.83 10.86 -8.04
CA TYR A 308 -9.54 12.14 -7.91
C TYR A 308 -8.66 13.25 -7.35
N ARG A 309 -8.97 14.49 -7.76
CA ARG A 309 -8.34 15.73 -7.33
C ARG A 309 -9.26 16.91 -7.63
N ASP A 310 -9.30 17.89 -6.74
CA ASP A 310 -9.95 19.18 -6.93
C ASP A 310 -8.94 20.35 -6.82
N GLU A 311 -9.44 21.58 -6.74
CA GLU A 311 -8.60 22.79 -6.61
C GLU A 311 -7.79 22.84 -5.31
N LYS A 312 -8.14 22.08 -4.28
CA LYS A 312 -7.46 22.03 -2.98
C LYS A 312 -6.42 20.92 -2.90
N GLY A 313 -6.33 20.06 -3.90
CA GLY A 313 -5.43 18.91 -3.91
C GLY A 313 -6.18 17.59 -4.08
N SER A 314 -5.45 16.49 -4.05
CA SER A 314 -6.02 15.15 -4.16
C SER A 314 -6.41 14.61 -2.80
N ASP A 315 -7.59 14.00 -2.72
CA ASP A 315 -8.08 13.40 -1.48
C ASP A 315 -7.08 12.39 -0.91
N PHE A 316 -6.40 11.64 -1.77
CA PHE A 316 -5.35 10.71 -1.35
C PHE A 316 -4.20 11.43 -0.63
N ILE A 317 -3.60 12.45 -1.24
CA ILE A 317 -2.41 13.10 -0.68
C ILE A 317 -2.77 13.92 0.56
N GLN A 318 -3.86 14.67 0.52
CA GLN A 318 -4.30 15.47 1.66
C GLN A 318 -4.62 14.57 2.86
N MET A 319 -5.39 13.49 2.65
CA MET A 319 -5.71 12.51 3.69
C MET A 319 -4.47 11.79 4.24
N LEU A 320 -3.51 11.45 3.36
CA LEU A 320 -2.25 10.83 3.76
C LEU A 320 -1.47 11.73 4.73
N VAL A 321 -1.32 13.01 4.39
CA VAL A 321 -0.60 13.99 5.23
C VAL A 321 -1.28 14.16 6.58
N GLU A 322 -2.61 14.25 6.60
CA GLU A 322 -3.39 14.36 7.84
C GLU A 322 -3.22 13.12 8.75
N VAL A 323 -3.40 11.92 8.20
CA VAL A 323 -3.30 10.67 8.99
C VAL A 323 -1.88 10.45 9.51
N LEU A 324 -0.86 10.67 8.68
CA LEU A 324 0.53 10.52 9.12
C LEU A 324 0.93 11.57 10.15
N GLY A 325 0.38 12.78 10.05
CA GLY A 325 0.59 13.84 11.04
C GLY A 325 -0.09 13.57 12.39
N ALA A 326 -1.25 12.89 12.38
CA ALA A 326 -2.05 12.63 13.58
C ALA A 326 -1.47 11.54 14.50
N ASP A 327 -0.90 10.48 13.95
CA ASP A 327 -0.29 9.38 14.73
C ASP A 327 1.07 8.96 14.16
N PRO A 328 2.14 9.74 14.34
CA PRO A 328 3.44 9.49 13.71
C PRO A 328 4.12 8.20 14.20
N LYS A 329 3.67 7.62 15.33
CA LYS A 329 4.23 6.39 15.92
C LYS A 329 3.61 5.12 15.33
N ALA A 330 2.48 5.22 14.63
CA ALA A 330 1.82 4.08 14.03
C ALA A 330 2.68 3.42 12.94
N ASP A 331 2.37 2.16 12.64
CA ASP A 331 2.97 1.49 11.47
C ASP A 331 2.41 2.11 10.18
N LEU A 332 3.28 2.32 9.19
CA LEU A 332 2.91 2.99 7.95
C LEU A 332 1.85 2.21 7.17
N LEU A 333 1.86 0.87 7.22
CA LEU A 333 0.83 0.08 6.54
C LEU A 333 -0.53 0.25 7.23
N GLU A 334 -0.55 0.34 8.56
CA GLU A 334 -1.76 0.66 9.32
C GLU A 334 -2.28 2.07 8.98
N GLN A 335 -1.38 3.06 8.93
CA GLN A 335 -1.73 4.43 8.56
C GLN A 335 -2.31 4.50 7.14
N VAL A 336 -1.66 3.89 6.15
CA VAL A 336 -2.15 3.88 4.77
C VAL A 336 -3.47 3.10 4.64
N THR A 337 -3.68 2.07 5.45
CA THR A 337 -4.97 1.36 5.53
C THR A 337 -6.07 2.27 6.07
N GLU A 338 -5.76 3.11 7.07
CA GLU A 338 -6.68 4.12 7.61
C GLU A 338 -6.97 5.23 6.59
N VAL A 339 -5.95 5.68 5.83
CA VAL A 339 -6.15 6.60 4.70
C VAL A 339 -7.10 5.98 3.69
N ASN A 340 -6.91 4.72 3.30
CA ASN A 340 -7.82 4.05 2.39
C ASN A 340 -9.25 3.98 2.94
N ARG A 341 -9.43 3.71 4.24
CA ARG A 341 -10.75 3.73 4.90
C ARG A 341 -11.45 5.07 4.70
N GLN A 342 -10.75 6.16 5.01
CA GLN A 342 -11.33 7.51 4.91
C GLN A 342 -11.60 7.90 3.45
N VAL A 343 -10.68 7.60 2.52
CA VAL A 343 -10.89 7.83 1.08
C VAL A 343 -12.12 7.08 0.56
N CYS A 344 -12.32 5.83 0.99
CA CYS A 344 -13.50 5.04 0.60
C CYS A 344 -14.83 5.61 1.13
N GLU A 345 -14.79 6.43 2.18
CA GLU A 345 -15.97 7.08 2.76
C GLU A 345 -16.35 8.37 2.03
N LEU A 346 -15.41 9.00 1.31
CA LEU A 346 -15.64 10.21 0.55
C LEU A 346 -16.49 9.96 -0.70
N ASP A 347 -17.42 10.88 -0.97
CA ASP A 347 -18.15 10.94 -2.24
C ASP A 347 -17.45 11.98 -3.12
N MET A 348 -16.89 11.52 -4.24
CA MET A 348 -16.16 12.36 -5.18
C MET A 348 -17.09 12.86 -6.28
N LEU A 349 -16.94 14.12 -6.66
CA LEU A 349 -17.56 14.67 -7.86
C LEU A 349 -16.50 14.73 -8.96
N GLY A 350 -16.80 14.11 -10.11
CA GLY A 350 -15.95 14.23 -11.28
C GLY A 350 -16.13 15.61 -11.93
N PRO A 351 -15.10 16.17 -12.58
CA PRO A 351 -15.22 17.47 -13.26
C PRO A 351 -16.30 17.48 -14.36
N ASP A 352 -16.63 16.31 -14.92
CA ASP A 352 -17.62 16.14 -15.99
C ASP A 352 -18.82 15.27 -15.58
N CYS A 353 -19.06 15.07 -14.28
CA CYS A 353 -19.96 14.02 -13.78
C CYS A 353 -20.70 14.49 -12.53
N ASP A 354 -21.98 14.78 -12.69
CA ASP A 354 -22.92 15.06 -11.59
C ASP A 354 -23.20 13.83 -10.72
N GLU A 355 -22.79 12.63 -11.18
CA GLU A 355 -22.93 11.39 -10.43
C GLU A 355 -21.84 11.28 -9.35
N ARG A 356 -22.24 10.85 -8.16
CA ARG A 356 -21.30 10.61 -7.06
C ARG A 356 -20.46 9.38 -7.39
N CYS A 357 -19.15 9.54 -7.31
CA CYS A 357 -18.20 8.46 -7.45
C CYS A 357 -17.56 8.09 -6.12
N LYS A 358 -17.09 6.85 -6.02
CA LYS A 358 -16.27 6.34 -4.93
C LYS A 358 -14.83 6.18 -5.39
N ALA A 359 -13.89 6.31 -4.45
CA ALA A 359 -12.47 6.10 -4.68
C ALA A 359 -11.96 5.02 -3.73
N CYS A 360 -10.97 4.25 -4.17
CA CYS A 360 -10.30 3.25 -3.36
C CYS A 360 -8.83 3.20 -3.74
N LEU A 361 -7.96 3.14 -2.74
CA LEU A 361 -6.53 2.96 -2.93
C LEU A 361 -6.21 1.50 -3.24
N GLU A 362 -5.08 1.29 -3.90
CA GLU A 362 -4.43 -0.01 -3.97
C GLU A 362 -3.07 0.06 -3.30
N ILE A 363 -2.84 -0.82 -2.34
CA ILE A 363 -1.63 -0.89 -1.52
C ILE A 363 -0.89 -2.17 -1.89
N ARG A 364 0.34 -2.05 -2.38
CA ARG A 364 1.24 -3.17 -2.66
C ARG A 364 2.41 -3.17 -1.70
N SER A 365 2.62 -4.23 -0.93
CA SER A 365 3.68 -4.29 0.08
C SER A 365 4.47 -5.60 0.02
N SER A 366 5.79 -5.48 -0.05
CA SER A 366 6.77 -6.53 0.23
C SER A 366 7.63 -6.17 1.45
N LEU A 367 7.14 -5.25 2.30
CA LEU A 367 7.79 -4.93 3.57
C LEU A 367 7.84 -6.17 4.47
N ARG A 368 8.99 -6.38 5.11
CA ARG A 368 9.27 -7.56 5.93
C ARG A 368 9.22 -7.27 7.42
N ARG A 369 9.24 -5.99 7.79
CA ARG A 369 9.24 -5.51 9.18
C ARG A 369 8.29 -4.34 9.33
N ARG A 370 7.95 -4.01 10.58
CA ARG A 370 7.18 -2.81 10.93
C ARG A 370 7.93 -1.55 10.50
N LEU A 371 7.23 -0.60 9.91
CA LEU A 371 7.78 0.66 9.42
C LEU A 371 7.09 1.84 10.09
N CYS A 372 7.73 2.46 11.08
CA CYS A 372 7.22 3.68 11.71
C CYS A 372 8.09 4.87 11.30
N LEU A 373 7.53 5.87 10.62
CA LEU A 373 8.31 6.96 10.02
C LEU A 373 8.76 8.04 11.02
N GLN A 374 8.33 8.04 12.27
CA GLN A 374 8.83 9.02 13.25
C GLN A 374 10.32 8.80 13.55
N ARG A 375 11.05 9.89 13.84
CA ARG A 375 12.37 9.79 14.49
C ARG A 375 12.16 9.47 15.97
N CYS A 376 12.86 8.46 16.49
CA CYS A 376 13.02 8.35 17.94
C CYS A 376 13.80 9.58 18.41
N ASN A 377 13.16 10.50 19.13
CA ASN A 377 13.87 11.58 19.82
C ASN A 377 14.76 10.96 20.89
N THR A 378 16.01 10.68 20.58
CA THR A 378 17.03 10.42 21.59
C THR A 378 17.50 11.76 22.15
N GLY A 379 16.91 12.16 23.29
CA GLY A 379 17.53 13.01 24.31
C GLY A 379 17.93 14.43 23.94
N GLY A 380 17.02 15.38 24.13
CA GLY A 380 17.38 16.75 24.50
C GLY A 380 17.38 16.87 26.02
N LEU A 381 18.48 16.52 26.67
CA LEU A 381 18.82 17.07 28.00
C LEU A 381 19.17 18.55 27.77
N ALA A 382 18.18 19.43 27.82
CA ALA A 382 18.38 20.86 27.82
C ALA A 382 18.19 21.39 29.25
N GLY A 383 19.33 21.58 29.92
CA GLY A 383 19.61 22.58 30.96
C GLY A 383 18.57 22.82 32.04
N MET A 384 18.76 22.18 33.20
CA MET A 384 18.66 22.92 34.47
C MET A 384 19.98 23.66 34.67
N GLU A 385 19.98 24.97 34.44
CA GLU A 385 20.76 25.97 35.20
C GLU A 385 19.92 27.23 35.35
#